data_AF-A0A7J7KGH1-F1
#
_entry.id   AF-A0A7J7KGH1-F1
#
_cell.length_a   1.000
_cell.length_b   1.000
_cell.length_c   1.000
_cell.angle_alpha   90.00
_cell.angle_beta   90.00
_cell.angle_gamma   90.00
#
_symmetry.space_group_name_H-M   'P 1'
#
loop_
_entity.id
_entity.type
_entity.pdbx_description
1 polymer ?
#
loop_
_entity_poly.entity_id
_entity_poly.type
_entity_poly.pdbx_seq_one_letter_code
_entity_poly.pdbx_strand_id
1 'polypeptide(L)'
;MKVTMLLFLLLGLVFTTLGSYYIFKSTRSSHRNRYRGTCSIPVRSSQRNLTEKVEIDDQMEVINVPKFDENDEATFIHNFEREVSVIKDDTDKVCYMLPLDTEKIPQPQGFLDIIYGLESGLYLLDPETIRSDYQVDHPALPKADIPFLYGDYIADACSNHTSYTLSERSFDLSTTTDIMIMFGKKYVVFPGGQFVLQYHIRL
;
A
#
# COMPACT_ATOMS: atom_id res chain seq x y z
N MET A 1 28.64 15.90 46.69
CA MET A 1 27.22 16.35 46.72
C MET A 1 26.84 17.24 45.53
N LYS A 2 27.60 18.29 45.18
CA LYS A 2 27.28 19.15 44.02
C LYS A 2 27.36 18.42 42.67
N VAL A 3 28.38 17.59 42.47
CA VAL A 3 28.59 16.82 41.22
C VAL A 3 27.50 15.76 41.00
N THR A 4 27.10 15.06 42.05
CA THR A 4 26.04 14.05 41.98
C THR A 4 24.68 14.68 41.65
N MET A 5 24.37 15.87 42.18
CA MET A 5 23.15 16.59 41.81
C MET A 5 23.16 17.05 40.34
N LEU A 6 24.32 17.49 39.83
CA LEU A 6 24.45 17.88 38.43
C LEU A 6 24.20 16.69 37.48
N LEU A 7 24.70 15.50 37.83
CA LEU A 7 24.51 14.29 37.04
C LEU A 7 23.03 13.89 36.92
N PHE A 8 22.28 13.91 38.03
CA PHE A 8 20.85 13.61 38.02
C PHE A 8 20.03 14.62 37.21
N LEU A 9 20.41 15.91 37.26
CA LEU A 9 19.79 16.95 36.44
C LEU A 9 20.01 16.72 34.94
N LEU A 10 21.23 16.36 34.53
CA LEU A 10 21.55 16.07 33.13
C LEU A 10 20.83 14.82 32.63
N LEU A 11 20.77 13.76 33.44
CA LEU A 11 20.00 12.56 33.09
C LEU A 11 18.51 12.87 32.94
N GLY A 12 17.95 13.67 33.85
CA GLY A 12 16.56 14.12 33.75
C GLY A 12 16.26 14.86 32.44
N LEU A 13 17.15 15.77 32.01
CA LEU A 13 17.01 16.49 30.74
C LEU A 13 17.10 15.57 29.52
N VAL A 14 17.95 14.54 29.55
CA VAL A 14 18.03 13.56 28.46
C VAL A 14 16.74 12.73 28.38
N PHE A 15 16.19 12.28 29.51
CA PHE A 15 14.94 11.52 29.51
C PHE A 15 13.74 12.37 29.05
N THR A 16 13.66 13.64 29.46
CA THR A 16 12.57 14.52 29.02
C THR A 16 12.67 14.85 27.53
N THR A 17 13.86 15.09 26.99
CA THR A 17 14.05 15.35 25.56
C THR A 17 13.74 14.13 24.70
N LEU A 18 14.21 12.94 25.09
CA LEU A 18 13.89 11.70 24.39
C LEU A 18 12.40 11.39 24.45
N GLY A 19 11.78 11.51 25.63
CA GLY A 19 10.34 11.30 25.80
C GLY A 19 9.51 12.28 24.97
N SER A 20 9.87 13.56 24.99
CA SER A 20 9.20 14.61 24.20
C SER A 20 9.37 14.38 22.70
N TYR A 21 10.55 13.94 22.25
CA TYR A 21 10.80 13.58 20.85
C TYR A 21 9.93 12.40 20.41
N TYR A 22 9.83 11.34 21.22
CA TYR A 22 8.96 10.19 20.94
C TYR A 22 7.48 10.58 20.88
N ILE A 23 7.01 11.38 21.85
CA ILE A 23 5.62 11.87 21.86
C ILE A 23 5.38 12.77 20.64
N PHE A 24 6.30 13.67 20.31
CA PHE A 24 6.18 14.53 19.13
C PHE A 24 6.11 13.72 17.83
N LYS A 25 6.95 12.69 17.67
CA LYS A 25 6.91 11.77 16.53
C LYS A 25 5.54 11.06 16.45
N SER A 26 5.05 10.55 17.57
CA SER A 26 3.75 9.87 17.67
C SER A 26 2.58 10.80 17.32
N THR A 27 2.56 12.01 17.88
CA THR A 27 1.51 13.00 17.64
C THR A 27 1.55 13.52 16.21
N ARG A 28 2.74 13.71 15.62
CA ARG A 28 2.87 14.14 14.22
C ARG A 28 2.41 13.07 13.24
N SER A 29 2.59 11.79 13.54
CA SER A 29 1.98 10.69 12.79
C SER A 29 0.44 10.71 12.82
N SER A 30 -0.16 11.24 13.91
CA SER A 30 -1.61 11.29 14.10
C SER A 30 -2.31 12.52 13.52
N HIS A 31 -1.59 13.61 13.21
CA HIS A 31 -2.20 14.91 12.85
C HIS A 31 -2.26 15.22 11.35
N ARG A 32 -2.00 14.23 10.48
CA ARG A 32 -2.24 14.45 9.05
C ARG A 32 -3.74 14.30 8.74
N ASN A 33 -4.24 15.10 7.81
CA ASN A 33 -5.65 15.09 7.41
C ASN A 33 -5.96 13.75 6.71
N ARG A 34 -6.37 12.75 7.50
CA ARG A 34 -6.82 11.46 6.97
C ARG A 34 -8.24 11.58 6.46
N TYR A 35 -8.41 11.50 5.15
CA TYR A 35 -9.70 11.36 4.51
C TYR A 35 -10.05 9.88 4.41
N ARG A 36 -11.28 9.52 4.76
CA ARG A 36 -11.79 8.15 4.64
C ARG A 36 -13.00 8.15 3.74
N GLY A 37 -13.01 7.25 2.76
CA GLY A 37 -14.09 7.09 1.80
C GLY A 37 -14.37 5.63 1.50
N THR A 38 -15.51 5.39 0.88
CA THR A 38 -15.86 4.08 0.31
C THR A 38 -16.15 4.26 -1.16
N CYS A 39 -15.41 3.55 -2.01
CA CYS A 39 -15.69 3.46 -3.44
C CYS A 39 -16.51 2.21 -3.70
N SER A 40 -17.62 2.32 -4.43
CA SER A 40 -18.43 1.15 -4.80
C SER A 40 -18.52 1.05 -6.31
N ILE A 41 -17.94 -0.01 -6.88
CA ILE A 41 -17.88 -0.22 -8.32
C ILE A 41 -18.77 -1.43 -8.67
N PRO A 42 -19.69 -1.30 -9.64
CA PRO A 42 -20.50 -2.41 -10.08
C PRO A 42 -19.61 -3.40 -10.87
N VAL A 43 -19.37 -4.59 -10.31
CA VAL A 43 -18.57 -5.61 -10.98
C VAL A 43 -19.50 -6.47 -11.85
N ARG A 44 -19.34 -6.34 -13.18
CA ARG A 44 -20.21 -6.98 -14.17
C ARG A 44 -20.18 -8.52 -14.12
N SER A 45 -19.08 -9.12 -13.68
CA SER A 45 -18.93 -10.58 -13.60
C SER A 45 -19.75 -11.22 -12.47
N SER A 46 -19.99 -10.52 -11.36
CA SER A 46 -20.53 -11.14 -10.15
C SER A 46 -21.91 -10.61 -9.72
N GLN A 47 -22.46 -9.62 -10.43
CA GLN A 47 -23.72 -8.94 -10.08
C GLN A 47 -23.75 -8.45 -8.62
N ARG A 48 -22.57 -8.10 -8.08
CA ARG A 48 -22.35 -7.53 -6.74
C ARG A 48 -21.61 -6.20 -6.86
N ASN A 49 -21.89 -5.30 -5.91
CA ASN A 49 -21.12 -4.08 -5.76
C ASN A 49 -19.83 -4.42 -4.98
N LEU A 50 -18.68 -4.15 -5.57
CA LEU A 50 -17.41 -4.21 -4.85
C LEU A 50 -17.25 -2.92 -4.07
N THR A 51 -17.26 -3.00 -2.74
CA THR A 51 -17.04 -1.83 -1.88
C THR A 51 -15.62 -1.86 -1.34
N GLU A 52 -14.83 -0.92 -1.80
CA GLU A 52 -13.44 -0.69 -1.41
C GLU A 52 -13.39 0.44 -0.37
N LYS A 53 -12.55 0.27 0.65
CA LYS A 53 -12.34 1.31 1.68
C LYS A 53 -11.02 2.00 1.43
N VAL A 54 -11.08 3.31 1.22
CA VAL A 54 -9.94 4.15 0.88
C VAL A 54 -9.64 5.08 2.04
N GLU A 55 -8.41 5.09 2.52
CA GLU A 55 -7.87 6.07 3.47
C GLU A 55 -6.73 6.83 2.80
N ILE A 56 -6.89 8.14 2.64
CA ILE A 56 -5.91 9.01 1.99
C ILE A 56 -5.36 9.98 3.01
N ASP A 57 -4.04 10.12 2.96
CA ASP A 57 -3.22 11.10 3.62
C ASP A 57 -2.38 11.81 2.54
N ASP A 58 -1.85 13.01 2.81
CA ASP A 58 -1.16 13.86 1.83
C ASP A 58 -0.04 13.12 1.07
N GLN A 59 0.55 12.07 1.64
CA GLN A 59 1.65 11.29 1.05
C GLN A 59 1.42 9.78 1.06
N MET A 60 0.27 9.31 1.53
CA MET A 60 -0.02 7.88 1.57
C MET A 60 -1.48 7.59 1.25
N GLU A 61 -1.70 6.47 0.60
CA GLU A 61 -3.02 5.94 0.31
C GLU A 61 -3.10 4.48 0.73
N VAL A 62 -4.19 4.12 1.40
CA VAL A 62 -4.47 2.77 1.88
C VAL A 62 -5.81 2.34 1.36
N ILE A 63 -5.82 1.25 0.60
CA ILE A 63 -6.99 0.76 -0.10
C ILE A 63 -7.24 -0.69 0.32
N ASN A 64 -8.43 -0.97 0.86
CA ASN A 64 -8.82 -2.32 1.26
C ASN A 64 -9.78 -2.90 0.24
N VAL A 65 -9.31 -3.94 -0.47
CA VAL A 65 -10.08 -4.66 -1.48
C VAL A 65 -10.56 -5.97 -0.89
N PRO A 66 -11.89 -6.19 -0.78
CA PRO A 66 -12.42 -7.45 -0.28
C PRO A 66 -12.25 -8.55 -1.33
N LYS A 67 -12.32 -9.82 -0.90
CA LYS A 67 -12.27 -10.96 -1.82
C LYS A 67 -13.47 -10.97 -2.78
N PHE A 68 -13.22 -11.18 -4.08
CA PHE A 68 -14.28 -11.31 -5.09
C PHE A 68 -13.84 -12.17 -6.28
N ASP A 69 -14.73 -13.04 -6.73
CA ASP A 69 -14.49 -13.99 -7.81
C ASP A 69 -13.18 -14.78 -7.61
N GLU A 70 -12.24 -14.71 -8.56
CA GLU A 70 -10.91 -15.32 -8.47
C GLU A 70 -9.85 -14.40 -7.83
N ASN A 71 -10.20 -13.17 -7.48
CA ASN A 71 -9.27 -12.20 -6.92
C ASN A 71 -9.22 -12.34 -5.39
N ASP A 72 -8.01 -12.39 -4.87
CA ASP A 72 -7.74 -12.45 -3.44
C ASP A 72 -7.95 -11.08 -2.78
N GLU A 73 -8.33 -11.12 -1.50
CA GLU A 73 -8.39 -9.90 -0.69
C GLU A 73 -6.98 -9.38 -0.41
N ALA A 74 -6.83 -8.06 -0.42
CA ALA A 74 -5.58 -7.42 -0.08
C ALA A 74 -5.79 -5.98 0.38
N THR A 75 -4.83 -5.49 1.17
CA THR A 75 -4.67 -4.07 1.45
C THR A 75 -3.53 -3.54 0.58
N PHE A 76 -3.84 -2.59 -0.29
CA PHE A 76 -2.85 -1.85 -1.06
C PHE A 76 -2.43 -0.62 -0.25
N ILE A 77 -1.12 -0.40 -0.15
CA ILE A 77 -0.55 0.76 0.56
C ILE A 77 0.41 1.45 -0.41
N HIS A 78 0.11 2.68 -0.79
CA HIS A 78 0.95 3.52 -1.63
C HIS A 78 1.62 4.58 -0.75
N ASN A 79 2.94 4.68 -0.84
CA ASN A 79 3.71 5.73 -0.20
C ASN A 79 4.33 6.61 -1.29
N PHE A 80 3.67 7.72 -1.58
CA PHE A 80 4.04 8.65 -2.64
C PHE A 80 5.36 9.38 -2.35
N GLU A 81 5.71 9.58 -1.08
CA GLU A 81 6.99 10.20 -0.69
C GLU A 81 8.19 9.30 -1.00
N ARG A 82 7.99 7.98 -0.92
CA ARG A 82 9.04 6.98 -1.17
C ARG A 82 8.93 6.32 -2.53
N GLU A 83 7.88 6.64 -3.30
CA GLU A 83 7.56 6.02 -4.60
C GLU A 83 7.50 4.49 -4.52
N VAL A 84 6.86 3.96 -3.47
CA VAL A 84 6.68 2.51 -3.27
C VAL A 84 5.22 2.15 -3.09
N SER A 85 4.88 0.94 -3.53
CA SER A 85 3.59 0.30 -3.28
C SER A 85 3.78 -1.02 -2.56
N VAL A 86 2.77 -1.41 -1.78
CA VAL A 86 2.73 -2.68 -1.06
C VAL A 86 1.38 -3.33 -1.25
N ILE A 87 1.40 -4.63 -1.57
CA ILE A 87 0.22 -5.49 -1.56
C ILE A 87 0.34 -6.37 -0.31
N LYS A 88 -0.47 -6.07 0.70
CA LYS A 88 -0.51 -6.82 1.96
C LYS A 88 -1.62 -7.86 1.89
N ASP A 89 -1.22 -9.13 1.90
CA ASP A 89 -2.12 -10.28 1.96
C ASP A 89 -2.15 -10.81 3.40
N ASP A 90 -3.26 -10.51 4.10
CA ASP A 90 -3.50 -10.97 5.46
C ASP A 90 -3.84 -12.45 5.56
N THR A 91 -4.26 -13.10 4.46
CA THR A 91 -4.56 -14.54 4.41
C THR A 91 -3.27 -15.35 4.48
N ASP A 92 -2.30 -15.01 3.64
CA ASP A 92 -1.02 -15.74 3.54
C ASP A 92 0.07 -15.18 4.47
N LYS A 93 -0.22 -14.05 5.15
CA LYS A 93 0.75 -13.32 6.00
C LYS A 93 2.00 -12.89 5.24
N VAL A 94 1.80 -12.34 4.04
CA VAL A 94 2.85 -11.81 3.18
C VAL A 94 2.60 -10.36 2.79
N CYS A 95 3.69 -9.60 2.61
CA CYS A 95 3.67 -8.28 2.01
C CYS A 95 4.54 -8.30 0.74
N TYR A 96 3.93 -8.00 -0.39
CA TYR A 96 4.64 -7.86 -1.66
C TYR A 96 5.00 -6.40 -1.89
N MET A 97 6.29 -6.13 -2.04
CA MET A 97 6.87 -4.80 -2.18
C MET A 97 7.22 -4.54 -3.63
N LEU A 98 6.77 -3.42 -4.18
CA LEU A 98 7.01 -3.04 -5.57
C LEU A 98 7.19 -1.52 -5.72
N PRO A 99 7.92 -1.05 -6.74
CA PRO A 99 7.96 0.39 -7.04
C PRO A 99 6.57 0.91 -7.39
N LEU A 100 6.29 2.17 -7.03
CA LEU A 100 5.06 2.86 -7.41
C LEU A 100 5.17 3.31 -8.87
N ASP A 101 4.20 2.94 -9.68
CA ASP A 101 4.00 3.50 -11.02
C ASP A 101 3.17 4.78 -10.89
N THR A 102 3.85 5.93 -10.80
CA THR A 102 3.21 7.24 -10.57
C THR A 102 2.39 7.73 -11.76
N GLU A 103 2.55 7.12 -12.95
CA GLU A 103 1.70 7.40 -14.11
C GLU A 103 0.34 6.72 -13.96
N LYS A 104 0.31 5.48 -13.44
CA LYS A 104 -0.93 4.71 -13.21
C LYS A 104 -1.61 5.07 -11.89
N ILE A 105 -0.83 5.42 -10.87
CA ILE A 105 -1.29 5.72 -9.52
C ILE A 105 -0.76 7.11 -9.14
N PRO A 106 -1.39 8.18 -9.66
CA PRO A 106 -0.95 9.54 -9.35
C PRO A 106 -1.25 9.86 -7.89
N GLN A 107 -0.35 10.60 -7.24
CA GLN A 107 -0.62 11.16 -5.92
C GLN A 107 -1.86 12.06 -5.99
N PRO A 108 -2.85 11.87 -5.09
CA PRO A 108 -3.99 12.76 -5.05
C PRO A 108 -3.51 14.18 -4.71
N GLN A 109 -3.78 15.14 -5.59
CA GLN A 109 -3.40 16.55 -5.39
C GLN A 109 -4.24 17.26 -4.31
N GLY A 110 -5.26 16.58 -3.79
CA GLY A 110 -6.07 16.97 -2.64
C GLY A 110 -7.44 16.31 -2.66
N PHE A 111 -8.21 16.49 -1.59
CA PHE A 111 -9.57 15.96 -1.47
C PHE A 111 -10.53 16.49 -2.56
N LEU A 112 -10.32 17.73 -3.03
CA LEU A 112 -11.13 18.34 -4.09
C LEU A 112 -10.93 17.67 -5.45
N ASP A 113 -9.71 17.25 -5.79
CA ASP A 113 -9.45 16.60 -7.08
C ASP A 113 -10.13 15.23 -7.17
N ILE A 114 -10.22 14.53 -6.03
CA ILE A 114 -10.97 13.28 -5.91
C ILE A 114 -12.47 13.52 -6.15
N ILE A 115 -13.05 14.56 -5.52
CA ILE A 115 -14.45 14.94 -5.72
C ILE A 115 -14.72 15.34 -7.17
N TYR A 116 -13.88 16.20 -7.76
CA TYR A 116 -14.06 16.63 -9.13
C TYR A 116 -13.92 15.46 -10.11
N GLY A 117 -13.02 14.52 -9.86
CA GLY A 117 -12.95 13.27 -10.62
C GLY A 117 -14.26 12.50 -10.55
N LEU A 118 -14.85 12.36 -9.34
CA LEU A 118 -16.11 11.64 -9.12
C LEU A 118 -17.30 12.34 -9.81
N GLU A 119 -17.40 13.67 -9.69
CA GLU A 119 -18.47 14.48 -10.27
C GLU A 119 -18.40 14.57 -11.80
N SER A 120 -17.20 14.59 -12.37
CA SER A 120 -16.99 14.70 -13.82
C SER A 120 -17.26 13.40 -14.59
N GLY A 121 -17.56 12.29 -13.89
CA GLY A 121 -17.81 11.00 -14.52
C GLY A 121 -16.56 10.35 -15.14
N LEU A 122 -15.36 10.85 -14.79
CA LEU A 122 -14.06 10.26 -15.14
C LEU A 122 -13.89 8.83 -14.58
N TYR A 123 -14.72 8.45 -13.61
CA TYR A 123 -14.95 7.08 -13.17
C TYR A 123 -15.96 6.41 -14.13
N LEU A 124 -15.50 6.12 -15.34
CA LEU A 124 -16.33 5.60 -16.43
C LEU A 124 -16.87 4.19 -16.12
N LEU A 125 -17.99 3.86 -16.77
CA LEU A 125 -18.71 2.59 -16.62
C LEU A 125 -18.04 1.36 -17.28
N ASP A 126 -16.79 1.49 -17.76
CA ASP A 126 -16.01 0.37 -18.32
C ASP A 126 -14.49 0.70 -18.26
N PRO A 127 -13.87 0.63 -17.07
CA PRO A 127 -12.47 0.97 -16.92
C PRO A 127 -11.58 -0.05 -17.66
N GLU A 128 -10.59 0.45 -18.42
CA GLU A 128 -9.62 -0.41 -19.09
C GLU A 128 -8.79 -1.18 -18.03
N THR A 129 -8.61 -2.49 -18.24
CA THR A 129 -7.85 -3.34 -17.32
C THR A 129 -6.40 -3.45 -17.77
N ILE A 130 -5.49 -2.91 -16.97
CA ILE A 130 -4.04 -3.05 -17.16
C ILE A 130 -3.58 -4.27 -16.35
N ARG A 131 -3.01 -5.25 -17.04
CA ARG A 131 -2.50 -6.50 -16.45
C ARG A 131 -1.00 -6.44 -16.31
N SER A 132 -0.50 -6.76 -15.11
CA SER A 132 0.93 -6.92 -14.83
C SER A 132 1.20 -8.27 -14.19
N ASP A 133 2.17 -9.00 -14.76
CA ASP A 133 2.67 -10.27 -14.23
C ASP A 133 3.95 -10.02 -13.44
N TYR A 134 3.94 -10.48 -12.19
CA TYR A 134 5.06 -10.36 -11.27
C TYR A 134 5.56 -11.73 -10.80
N GLN A 135 6.85 -11.78 -10.52
CA GLN A 135 7.49 -12.89 -9.85
C GLN A 135 7.97 -12.46 -8.47
N VAL A 136 7.77 -13.33 -7.46
CA VAL A 136 8.33 -13.15 -6.12
C VAL A 136 9.84 -13.36 -6.16
N ASP A 137 10.58 -12.37 -5.67
CA ASP A 137 12.02 -12.49 -5.53
C ASP A 137 12.39 -13.09 -4.17
N HIS A 138 13.37 -13.98 -4.19
CA HIS A 138 13.93 -14.60 -2.99
C HIS A 138 15.39 -14.19 -2.78
N PRO A 139 15.86 -14.06 -1.53
CA PRO A 139 15.14 -14.34 -0.27
C PRO A 139 14.18 -13.22 0.17
N ALA A 140 13.42 -13.47 1.24
CA ALA A 140 12.61 -12.45 1.88
C ALA A 140 13.45 -11.25 2.36
N LEU A 141 12.86 -10.06 2.32
CA LEU A 141 13.47 -8.83 2.80
C LEU A 141 13.71 -8.88 4.33
N PRO A 142 14.90 -8.46 4.80
CA PRO A 142 15.14 -8.27 6.22
C PRO A 142 14.20 -7.22 6.81
N LYS A 143 13.54 -7.53 7.94
CA LYS A 143 12.63 -6.58 8.61
C LYS A 143 13.30 -5.26 9.00
N ALA A 144 14.61 -5.27 9.23
CA ALA A 144 15.39 -4.08 9.57
C ALA A 144 15.48 -3.06 8.43
N ASP A 145 15.34 -3.50 7.17
CA ASP A 145 15.49 -2.63 6.00
C ASP A 145 14.16 -1.93 5.65
N ILE A 146 13.02 -2.51 6.06
CA ILE A 146 11.68 -2.03 5.69
C ILE A 146 11.42 -0.58 6.14
N PRO A 147 11.71 -0.17 7.40
CA PRO A 147 11.48 1.21 7.82
C PRO A 147 12.25 2.25 6.99
N PHE A 148 13.47 1.90 6.56
CA PHE A 148 14.32 2.80 5.80
C PHE A 148 13.92 2.89 4.32
N LEU A 149 13.58 1.75 3.71
CA LEU A 149 13.27 1.66 2.29
C LEU A 149 11.81 2.03 1.98
N TYR A 150 10.87 1.60 2.83
CA TYR A 150 9.43 1.71 2.56
C TYR A 150 8.70 2.65 3.54
N GLY A 151 9.35 3.03 4.64
CA GLY A 151 8.81 3.95 5.65
C GLY A 151 8.18 3.25 6.85
N ASP A 152 8.10 3.99 7.96
CA ASP A 152 7.66 3.47 9.26
C ASP A 152 6.25 2.87 9.21
N TYR A 153 5.31 3.50 8.48
CA TYR A 153 3.93 3.01 8.41
C TYR A 153 3.83 1.61 7.75
N ILE A 154 4.56 1.40 6.65
CA ILE A 154 4.60 0.10 5.98
C ILE A 154 5.30 -0.93 6.88
N ALA A 155 6.39 -0.54 7.55
CA ALA A 155 7.08 -1.43 8.49
C ALA A 155 6.14 -1.90 9.62
N ASP A 156 5.34 -1.00 10.18
CA ASP A 156 4.36 -1.32 11.21
C ASP A 156 3.25 -2.22 10.65
N ALA A 157 2.69 -1.89 9.47
CA ALA A 157 1.62 -2.66 8.82
C ALA A 157 2.06 -4.09 8.45
N CYS A 158 3.31 -4.25 8.00
CA CYS A 158 3.88 -5.54 7.57
C CYS A 158 4.68 -6.25 8.69
N SER A 159 4.70 -5.73 9.92
CA SER A 159 5.50 -6.27 11.03
C SER A 159 5.27 -7.76 11.33
N ASN A 160 4.04 -8.23 11.14
CA ASN A 160 3.62 -9.63 11.33
C ASN A 160 3.57 -10.45 10.02
N HIS A 161 4.15 -9.92 8.93
CA HIS A 161 4.12 -10.52 7.60
C HIS A 161 5.55 -10.80 7.12
N THR A 162 5.70 -11.77 6.21
CA THR A 162 6.96 -11.97 5.48
C THR A 162 6.96 -11.06 4.26
N SER A 163 8.01 -10.25 4.09
CA SER A 163 8.06 -9.27 3.01
C SER A 163 8.93 -9.76 1.86
N TYR A 164 8.45 -9.66 0.63
CA TYR A 164 9.18 -10.02 -0.59
C TYR A 164 9.14 -8.87 -1.58
N THR A 165 10.21 -8.69 -2.38
CA THR A 165 10.16 -7.80 -3.53
C THR A 165 9.54 -8.51 -4.72
N LEU A 166 8.94 -7.73 -5.62
CA LEU A 166 8.43 -8.21 -6.89
C LEU A 166 9.25 -7.67 -8.06
N SER A 167 9.52 -8.54 -9.02
CA SER A 167 10.09 -8.17 -10.31
C SER A 167 9.05 -8.37 -11.43
N GLU A 168 8.82 -7.34 -12.24
CA GLU A 168 7.91 -7.40 -13.39
C GLU A 168 8.51 -8.30 -14.48
N ARG A 169 7.68 -9.13 -15.11
CA ARG A 169 8.07 -9.96 -16.25
C ARG A 169 7.54 -9.36 -17.55
N SER A 170 8.42 -9.23 -18.55
CA SER A 170 7.95 -8.97 -19.91
C SER A 170 7.20 -10.20 -20.43
N PHE A 171 6.00 -9.98 -20.98
CA PHE A 171 5.18 -11.03 -21.58
C PHE A 171 5.86 -11.59 -22.83
N ASP A 172 6.56 -12.73 -22.71
CA ASP A 172 7.14 -13.42 -23.85
C ASP A 172 6.12 -14.42 -24.43
N LEU A 173 5.60 -14.08 -25.62
CA LEU A 173 4.57 -14.81 -26.37
C LEU A 173 4.98 -16.25 -26.77
N SER A 174 6.22 -16.68 -26.52
CA SER A 174 6.75 -17.95 -27.05
C SER A 174 6.66 -19.17 -26.12
N THR A 175 6.25 -19.02 -24.85
CA THR A 175 6.16 -20.19 -23.94
C THR A 175 4.72 -20.45 -23.49
N THR A 176 4.08 -21.38 -24.20
CA THR A 176 2.71 -21.84 -23.93
C THR A 176 2.65 -22.57 -22.57
N THR A 177 1.76 -22.11 -21.67
CA THR A 177 0.59 -22.86 -21.18
C THR A 177 -0.12 -22.09 -20.08
N ASP A 178 -1.44 -21.94 -20.21
CA ASP A 178 -2.39 -21.45 -19.19
C ASP A 178 -2.26 -22.15 -17.82
N ILE A 179 -1.53 -23.25 -17.74
CA ILE A 179 -1.32 -24.04 -16.52
C ILE A 179 -0.42 -23.31 -15.50
N MET A 180 0.55 -22.50 -15.93
CA MET A 180 1.40 -21.75 -15.00
C MET A 180 0.73 -20.49 -14.45
N ILE A 181 -0.39 -20.07 -15.06
CA ILE A 181 -1.28 -18.99 -14.59
C ILE A 181 -2.21 -19.49 -13.47
N MET A 182 -2.30 -20.81 -13.25
CA MET A 182 -3.17 -21.43 -12.24
C MET A 182 -2.55 -21.51 -10.83
N PHE A 183 -1.26 -21.19 -10.67
CA PHE A 183 -0.54 -21.30 -9.38
C PHE A 183 -0.08 -19.95 -8.80
N GLY A 184 -0.62 -18.84 -9.31
CA GLY A 184 -0.35 -17.50 -8.80
C GLY A 184 -1.53 -16.91 -8.03
N LYS A 185 -1.26 -15.86 -7.26
CA LYS A 185 -2.26 -15.03 -6.62
C LYS A 185 -2.72 -13.93 -7.57
N LYS A 186 -4.00 -13.57 -7.53
CA LYS A 186 -4.58 -12.51 -8.37
C LYS A 186 -5.10 -11.41 -7.47
N TYR A 187 -4.60 -10.20 -7.66
CA TYR A 187 -5.05 -9.02 -6.91
C TYR A 187 -5.55 -7.95 -7.88
N VAL A 188 -6.57 -7.21 -7.46
CA VAL A 188 -7.15 -6.13 -8.26
C VAL A 188 -7.34 -4.91 -7.37
N VAL A 189 -7.06 -3.72 -7.90
CA VAL A 189 -7.30 -2.44 -7.21
C VAL A 189 -7.82 -1.39 -8.19
N PHE A 190 -8.60 -0.44 -7.66
CA PHE A 190 -9.17 0.67 -8.43
C PHE A 190 -8.60 2.00 -7.91
N PRO A 191 -7.46 2.48 -8.45
CA PRO A 191 -6.72 3.62 -7.90
C PRO A 191 -7.36 5.00 -8.20
N GLY A 192 -8.65 5.08 -8.53
CA GLY A 192 -9.30 6.37 -8.81
C GLY A 192 -9.89 6.57 -10.22
N GLY A 193 -10.30 5.51 -10.92
CA GLY A 193 -11.44 5.60 -11.85
C GLY A 193 -11.20 5.28 -13.33
N GLN A 194 -10.05 5.60 -13.91
CA GLN A 194 -9.86 5.43 -15.36
C GLN A 194 -9.49 3.98 -15.74
N PHE A 195 -8.79 3.28 -14.85
CA PHE A 195 -8.26 1.94 -15.11
C PHE A 195 -8.46 1.02 -13.90
N VAL A 196 -8.48 -0.28 -14.17
CA VAL A 196 -8.36 -1.33 -13.17
C VAL A 196 -6.94 -1.89 -13.26
N LEU A 197 -6.23 -1.95 -12.15
CA LEU A 197 -4.92 -2.59 -12.10
C LEU A 197 -5.10 -4.03 -11.62
N GLN A 198 -4.71 -4.99 -12.46
CA GLN A 198 -4.76 -6.41 -12.16
C GLN A 198 -3.33 -6.96 -12.06
N TYR A 199 -3.00 -7.48 -10.88
CA TYR A 199 -1.71 -8.06 -10.55
C TYR A 199 -1.84 -9.58 -10.52
N HIS A 200 -0.96 -10.28 -11.23
CA HIS A 200 -0.80 -11.72 -11.13
C HIS A 200 0.58 -12.03 -10.57
N ILE A 201 0.63 -12.55 -9.35
CA ILE A 201 1.88 -12.81 -8.61
C ILE A 201 2.15 -14.31 -8.58
N ARG A 202 3.28 -14.71 -9.17
CA ARG A 202 3.76 -16.10 -9.13
C ARG A 202 4.69 -16.28 -7.94
N LEU A 203 4.37 -17.27 -7.12
CA LEU A 203 5.12 -17.64 -5.91
C LEU A 203 6.42 -18.39 -6.23
#